data_AF-A0A9D6LFM4-F1
#
_entry.id   AF-A0A9D6LFM4-F1
#
_cell.length_a   1.000
_cell.length_b   1.000
_cell.length_c   1.000
_cell.angle_alpha   90.00
_cell.angle_beta   90.00
_cell.angle_gamma   90.00
#
_symmetry.space_group_name_H-M   'P 1'
#
loop_
_entity.id
_entity.type
_entity.pdbx_description
1 polymer ?
#
loop_
_entity_poly.entity_id
_entity_poly.type
_entity_poly.pdbx_seq_one_letter_code
_entity_poly.pdbx_strand_id
1 'polypeptide(L)'
;MENITHANNPLLNFTQLPRFGAILPEHVVAALDRLLAENRQELTQVLAAGGSYSWDNFAQPIEDMRERLSRLWSPVSHLHAVMDSAPLREAYNAGLPKLTDYFTELAQDERLYAGYKSIATSAEFARLTQPQKKIIENTLRDFRLAGAELSPPKKARFKEVQKELAALTSKFSENVLDATQAWDLHITNEADLAGLPESARAMAQQAAQEKNMPGWRFTLEAPSYIAFMTYADRRDLRRQMYEAFVTRASDQGPHAGKWDNSELMVKLLKLRKEAAQLVGFNNYAEYALQTRMAKTVPEVMDFLRDLARRAKPAAQKDLDELKRFARENHGVQQLEAWDIAYYSEKLQQARYQISQEDLRPYFPQTQVVPGMFEVVKRLYGLEVVEVKNPEIWHADVRFYEIRDRGGEVRGRFYMDLYARAHKRGGAWMDECINRKRTPRGVQVPVAYLVCNFSGPVGDRPALFTHDEVTTLF
;
A
#
# COMPACT_ATOMS: atom_id res chain seq x y z
N MET A 1 21.24 -29.46 1.48
CA MET A 1 19.79 -29.48 1.79
C MET A 1 19.64 -30.10 3.17
N GLU A 2 19.89 -29.31 4.21
CA GLU A 2 19.64 -29.74 5.59
C GLU A 2 18.16 -29.48 5.91
N ASN A 3 17.50 -30.51 6.44
CA ASN A 3 16.14 -30.43 6.96
C ASN A 3 16.09 -29.35 8.05
N ILE A 4 15.57 -28.17 7.71
CA ILE A 4 15.14 -27.17 8.69
C ILE A 4 14.00 -27.82 9.47
N THR A 5 14.30 -28.35 10.65
CA THR A 5 13.28 -28.82 11.59
C THR A 5 12.27 -27.69 11.82
N HIS A 6 10.99 -28.00 11.59
CA HIS A 6 9.82 -27.10 11.68
C HIS A 6 9.67 -26.32 13.01
N ALA A 7 10.54 -26.52 14.01
CA ALA A 7 10.53 -25.86 15.31
C ALA A 7 11.09 -24.42 15.31
N ASN A 8 11.88 -24.01 14.30
CA ASN A 8 12.59 -22.73 14.29
C ASN A 8 12.15 -21.75 13.17
N ASN A 9 10.96 -21.91 12.59
CA ASN A 9 10.49 -20.99 11.55
C ASN A 9 10.28 -19.57 12.13
N PRO A 10 10.96 -18.52 11.60
CA PRO A 10 10.90 -17.17 12.16
C PRO A 10 9.51 -16.54 12.08
N LEU A 11 8.66 -16.98 11.14
CA LEU A 11 7.28 -16.49 10.98
C LEU A 11 6.32 -17.03 12.04
N LEU A 12 6.73 -18.02 12.84
CA LEU A 12 5.92 -18.58 13.94
C LEU A 12 6.34 -18.04 15.32
N ASN A 13 7.30 -17.10 15.38
CA ASN A 13 7.69 -16.46 16.63
C ASN A 13 7.04 -15.08 16.78
N PHE A 14 6.02 -15.00 17.64
CA PHE A 14 5.26 -13.77 17.89
C PHE A 14 5.70 -13.00 19.15
N THR A 15 6.82 -13.37 19.78
CA THR A 15 7.28 -12.74 21.03
C THR A 15 8.01 -11.42 20.82
N GLN A 16 8.55 -11.20 19.63
CA GLN A 16 9.38 -10.04 19.28
C GLN A 16 8.90 -9.39 17.97
N LEU A 17 9.63 -8.36 17.52
CA LEU A 17 9.49 -7.82 16.17
C LEU A 17 9.77 -8.92 15.14
N PRO A 18 9.21 -8.82 13.92
CA PRO A 18 9.56 -9.73 12.83
C PRO A 18 11.07 -9.70 12.57
N ARG A 19 11.68 -10.87 12.49
CA ARG A 19 13.10 -11.02 12.16
C ARG A 19 13.30 -11.00 10.65
N PHE A 20 13.13 -9.83 10.04
CA PHE A 20 13.08 -9.67 8.58
C PHE A 20 14.26 -10.31 7.85
N GLY A 21 15.48 -10.17 8.38
CA GLY A 21 16.68 -10.77 7.77
C GLY A 21 16.72 -12.31 7.79
N ALA A 22 15.85 -12.96 8.58
CA ALA A 22 15.75 -14.41 8.66
C ALA A 22 14.55 -14.99 7.88
N ILE A 23 13.65 -14.14 7.37
CA ILE A 23 12.49 -14.60 6.61
C ILE A 23 12.94 -14.98 5.20
N LEU A 24 12.76 -16.25 4.85
CA LEU A 24 13.08 -16.80 3.54
C LEU A 24 11.78 -17.26 2.84
N PRO A 25 11.72 -17.25 1.51
CA PRO A 25 10.53 -17.69 0.76
C PRO A 25 10.02 -19.08 1.16
N GLU A 26 10.91 -20.04 1.38
CA GLU A 26 10.57 -21.41 1.80
C GLU A 26 9.90 -21.48 3.18
N HIS A 27 10.03 -20.45 4.02
CA HIS A 27 9.38 -20.41 5.32
C HIS A 27 7.87 -20.12 5.21
N VAL A 28 7.43 -19.43 4.16
CA VAL A 28 6.09 -18.81 4.08
C VAL A 28 4.99 -19.85 4.11
N VAL A 29 4.97 -20.75 3.13
CA VAL A 29 3.87 -21.73 2.99
C VAL A 29 3.86 -22.71 4.17
N ALA A 30 5.03 -23.17 4.60
CA ALA A 30 5.16 -24.09 5.73
C ALA A 30 4.67 -23.48 7.06
N ALA A 31 5.00 -22.21 7.33
CA ALA A 31 4.49 -21.50 8.51
C ALA A 31 2.98 -21.29 8.44
N LEU A 32 2.49 -20.86 7.28
CA LEU A 32 1.08 -20.60 7.06
C LEU A 32 0.24 -21.86 7.24
N ASP A 33 0.60 -22.97 6.61
CA ASP A 33 -0.13 -24.23 6.73
C ASP A 33 -0.23 -24.71 8.17
N ARG A 34 0.88 -24.64 8.91
CA ARG A 34 0.90 -24.98 10.33
C ARG A 34 -0.02 -24.07 11.14
N LEU A 35 0.10 -22.75 11.01
CA LEU A 35 -0.71 -21.81 11.79
C LEU A 35 -2.21 -21.93 11.47
N LEU A 36 -2.56 -22.13 10.21
CA LEU A 36 -3.96 -22.32 9.81
C LEU A 36 -4.53 -23.62 10.38
N ALA A 37 -3.74 -24.70 10.44
CA ALA A 37 -4.15 -25.96 11.08
C ALA A 37 -4.35 -25.77 12.60
N GLU A 38 -3.41 -25.12 13.27
CA GLU A 38 -3.49 -24.80 14.71
C GLU A 38 -4.73 -23.95 15.02
N ASN A 39 -4.98 -22.89 14.25
CA ASN A 39 -6.17 -22.05 14.42
C ASN A 39 -7.49 -22.82 14.17
N ARG A 40 -7.55 -23.73 13.19
CA ARG A 40 -8.75 -24.56 12.96
C ARG A 40 -9.02 -25.51 14.12
N GLN A 41 -7.98 -26.09 14.70
CA GLN A 41 -8.09 -26.95 15.88
C GLN A 41 -8.60 -26.15 17.09
N GLU A 42 -8.01 -24.99 17.34
CA GLU A 42 -8.42 -24.11 18.45
C GLU A 42 -9.86 -23.61 18.27
N LEU A 43 -10.25 -23.20 17.06
CA LEU A 43 -11.63 -22.86 16.75
C LEU A 43 -12.59 -24.02 17.07
N THR A 44 -12.21 -25.24 16.70
CA THR A 44 -13.04 -26.43 17.00
C THR A 44 -13.21 -26.61 18.52
N GLN A 45 -12.16 -26.35 19.31
CA GLN A 45 -12.23 -26.42 20.78
C GLN A 45 -13.13 -25.32 21.37
N VAL A 46 -12.99 -24.08 20.89
CA VAL A 46 -13.83 -22.94 21.30
C VAL A 46 -15.31 -23.23 21.02
N LEU A 47 -15.62 -23.79 19.86
CA LEU A 47 -16.98 -24.17 19.48
C LEU A 47 -17.51 -25.39 20.23
N ALA A 48 -16.64 -26.35 20.58
CA ALA A 48 -17.02 -27.58 21.28
C ALA A 48 -17.24 -27.37 22.79
N ALA A 49 -16.67 -26.31 23.38
CA ALA A 49 -16.86 -25.98 24.79
C ALA A 49 -18.35 -25.87 25.18
N GLY A 50 -19.22 -25.49 24.22
CA GLY A 50 -20.66 -25.43 24.41
C GLY A 50 -21.10 -24.44 25.50
N GLY A 51 -22.40 -24.36 25.74
CA GLY A 51 -22.97 -23.47 26.76
C GLY A 51 -23.16 -22.02 26.29
N SER A 52 -23.16 -21.08 27.24
CA SER A 52 -23.37 -19.66 26.95
C SER A 52 -22.07 -19.01 26.48
N TYR A 53 -22.01 -18.63 25.20
CA TYR A 53 -20.90 -17.86 24.68
C TYR A 53 -20.86 -16.45 25.30
N SER A 54 -19.64 -15.96 25.53
CA SER A 54 -19.30 -14.69 26.16
C SER A 54 -18.14 -14.02 25.42
N TRP A 55 -17.77 -12.80 25.81
CA TRP A 55 -16.54 -12.20 25.29
C TRP A 55 -15.32 -13.08 25.56
N ASP A 56 -15.14 -13.53 26.80
CA ASP A 56 -13.90 -14.16 27.25
C ASP A 56 -13.71 -15.60 26.73
N ASN A 57 -14.80 -16.38 26.63
CA ASN A 57 -14.72 -17.78 26.20
C ASN A 57 -14.92 -18.00 24.69
N PHE A 58 -15.31 -16.97 23.93
CA PHE A 58 -15.63 -17.10 22.51
C PHE A 58 -14.98 -16.00 21.66
N ALA A 59 -15.31 -14.73 21.89
CA ALA A 59 -14.83 -13.64 21.03
C ALA A 59 -13.32 -13.41 21.19
N GLN A 60 -12.81 -13.38 22.42
CA GLN A 60 -11.40 -13.11 22.72
C GLN A 60 -10.45 -14.18 22.12
N PRO A 61 -10.69 -15.50 22.27
CA PRO A 61 -9.88 -16.51 21.59
C PRO A 61 -9.86 -16.37 20.07
N ILE A 62 -11.00 -16.01 19.45
CA ILE A 62 -11.07 -15.76 18.00
C ILE A 62 -10.23 -14.56 17.58
N GLU A 63 -10.26 -13.47 18.36
CA GLU A 63 -9.39 -12.32 18.14
C GLU A 63 -7.91 -12.64 18.38
N ASP A 64 -7.58 -13.59 19.24
CA ASP A 64 -6.21 -14.10 19.45
C ASP A 64 -5.72 -14.97 18.28
N MET A 65 -6.59 -15.79 17.68
CA MET A 65 -6.30 -16.52 16.44
C MET A 65 -6.03 -15.57 15.26
N ARG A 66 -6.87 -14.53 15.11
CA ARG A 66 -6.72 -13.51 14.06
C ARG A 66 -5.43 -12.72 14.19
N GLU A 67 -5.09 -12.31 15.42
CA GLU A 67 -3.84 -11.61 15.69
C GLU A 67 -2.61 -12.46 15.29
N ARG A 68 -2.56 -13.75 15.62
CA ARG A 68 -1.45 -14.63 15.20
C ARG A 68 -1.31 -14.69 13.69
N LEU A 69 -2.42 -14.80 12.96
CA LEU A 69 -2.39 -14.83 11.50
C LEU A 69 -1.91 -13.50 10.92
N SER A 70 -2.35 -12.38 11.47
CA SER A 70 -1.86 -11.03 11.10
C SER A 70 -0.35 -10.92 11.36
N ARG A 71 0.13 -11.35 12.52
CA ARG A 71 1.56 -11.35 12.91
C ARG A 71 2.44 -12.21 12.00
N LEU A 72 1.88 -13.27 11.40
CA LEU A 72 2.57 -14.10 10.42
C LEU A 72 2.55 -13.45 9.03
N TRP A 73 1.39 -12.99 8.56
CA TRP A 73 1.21 -12.59 7.16
C TRP A 73 1.65 -11.16 6.87
N SER A 74 1.53 -10.24 7.82
CA SER A 74 1.94 -8.84 7.63
C SER A 74 3.41 -8.72 7.17
N PRO A 75 4.40 -9.36 7.82
CA PRO A 75 5.79 -9.32 7.35
C PRO A 75 6.00 -9.90 5.95
N VAL A 76 5.27 -10.97 5.59
CA VAL A 76 5.35 -11.61 4.26
C VAL A 76 4.79 -10.68 3.18
N SER A 77 3.59 -10.12 3.41
CA SER A 77 2.95 -9.18 2.49
C SER A 77 3.77 -7.90 2.35
N HIS A 78 4.36 -7.42 3.45
CA HIS A 78 5.25 -6.28 3.44
C HIS A 78 6.49 -6.53 2.59
N LEU A 79 7.20 -7.65 2.80
CA LEU A 79 8.37 -8.03 1.99
C LEU A 79 8.01 -8.14 0.51
N HIS A 80 6.86 -8.72 0.16
CA HIS A 80 6.42 -8.78 -1.24
C HIS A 80 6.18 -7.39 -1.83
N ALA A 81 5.80 -6.39 -1.03
CA ALA A 81 5.62 -5.02 -1.48
C ALA A 81 6.92 -4.20 -1.59
N VAL A 82 7.98 -4.54 -0.83
CA VAL A 82 9.18 -3.69 -0.70
C VAL A 82 10.51 -4.36 -1.05
N MET A 83 10.52 -5.68 -1.21
CA MET A 83 11.67 -6.54 -1.55
C MET A 83 11.21 -7.69 -2.48
N ASP A 84 10.40 -7.37 -3.49
CA ASP A 84 9.84 -8.38 -4.38
C ASP A 84 10.93 -9.20 -5.10
N SER A 85 10.69 -10.49 -5.27
CA SER A 85 11.59 -11.38 -6.01
C SER A 85 10.80 -12.56 -6.55
N ALA A 86 11.30 -13.24 -7.58
CA ALA A 86 10.58 -14.40 -8.14
C ALA A 86 10.28 -15.49 -7.09
N PRO A 87 11.22 -15.91 -6.22
CA PRO A 87 10.93 -16.90 -5.18
C PRO A 87 9.91 -16.40 -4.14
N LEU A 88 10.01 -15.13 -3.72
CA LEU A 88 9.07 -14.56 -2.75
C LEU A 88 7.66 -14.43 -3.34
N ARG A 89 7.56 -14.01 -4.61
CA ARG A 89 6.31 -13.89 -5.36
C ARG A 89 5.63 -15.25 -5.52
N GLU A 90 6.39 -16.30 -5.83
CA GLU A 90 5.89 -17.68 -5.88
C GLU A 90 5.33 -18.11 -4.52
N ALA A 91 6.08 -17.91 -3.44
CA ALA A 91 5.67 -18.26 -2.09
C ALA A 91 4.43 -17.46 -1.63
N TYR A 92 4.37 -16.16 -1.92
CA TYR A 92 3.23 -15.30 -1.63
C TYR A 92 1.97 -15.76 -2.37
N ASN A 93 2.09 -16.02 -3.68
CA ASN A 93 0.98 -16.48 -4.52
C ASN A 93 0.50 -17.89 -4.14
N ALA A 94 1.38 -18.76 -3.63
CA ALA A 94 0.98 -20.04 -3.06
C ALA A 94 0.22 -19.90 -1.73
N GLY A 95 0.49 -18.84 -0.95
CA GLY A 95 -0.19 -18.54 0.31
C GLY A 95 -1.58 -17.89 0.13
N LEU A 96 -1.78 -17.08 -0.91
CA LEU A 96 -3.03 -16.34 -1.13
C LEU A 96 -4.31 -17.21 -1.20
N PRO A 97 -4.32 -18.33 -1.95
CA PRO A 97 -5.46 -19.25 -1.95
C PRO A 97 -5.78 -19.80 -0.56
N LYS A 98 -4.75 -20.18 0.21
CA LYS A 98 -4.90 -20.77 1.55
C LYS A 98 -5.52 -19.78 2.54
N LEU A 99 -5.11 -18.52 2.47
CA LEU A 99 -5.71 -17.43 3.26
C LEU A 99 -7.15 -17.16 2.86
N THR A 100 -7.41 -17.05 1.55
CA THR A 100 -8.78 -16.82 1.05
C THR A 100 -9.71 -17.96 1.45
N ASP A 101 -9.24 -19.20 1.34
CA ASP A 101 -9.99 -20.39 1.76
C ASP A 101 -10.28 -20.35 3.27
N TYR A 102 -9.26 -20.06 4.10
CA TYR A 102 -9.43 -19.94 5.56
C TYR A 102 -10.37 -18.81 5.98
N PHE A 103 -10.22 -17.60 5.42
CA PHE A 103 -11.12 -16.49 5.76
C PHE A 103 -12.55 -16.77 5.29
N THR A 104 -12.73 -17.42 4.14
CA THR A 104 -14.06 -17.81 3.67
C THR A 104 -14.69 -18.88 4.56
N GLU A 105 -13.91 -19.88 4.99
CA GLU A 105 -14.34 -20.88 5.97
C GLU A 105 -14.85 -20.20 7.25
N LEU A 106 -14.05 -19.29 7.84
CA LEU A 106 -14.45 -18.55 9.03
C LEU A 106 -15.71 -17.72 8.81
N ALA A 107 -15.77 -17.00 7.68
CA ALA A 107 -16.83 -16.05 7.41
C ALA A 107 -18.17 -16.70 7.01
N GLN A 108 -18.16 -18.00 6.69
CA GLN A 108 -19.36 -18.77 6.34
C GLN A 108 -19.70 -19.87 7.37
N ASP A 109 -18.90 -20.03 8.44
CA ASP A 109 -19.17 -20.95 9.54
C ASP A 109 -20.41 -20.48 10.33
N GLU A 110 -21.49 -21.25 10.21
CA GLU A 110 -22.78 -20.94 10.82
C GLU A 110 -22.73 -21.00 12.35
N ARG A 111 -21.83 -21.82 12.93
CA ARG A 111 -21.65 -21.93 14.38
C ARG A 111 -20.99 -20.67 14.91
N LEU A 112 -19.98 -20.15 14.21
CA LEU A 112 -19.36 -18.87 14.55
C LEU A 112 -20.35 -17.73 14.47
N TYR A 113 -21.12 -17.66 13.37
CA TYR A 113 -22.12 -16.61 13.21
C TYR A 113 -23.22 -16.67 14.28
N ALA A 114 -23.71 -17.87 14.59
CA ALA A 114 -24.67 -18.09 15.68
C ALA A 114 -24.08 -17.71 17.04
N GLY A 115 -22.79 -18.00 17.29
CA GLY A 115 -22.10 -17.62 18.52
C GLY A 115 -22.05 -16.12 18.72
N TYR A 116 -21.60 -15.35 17.73
CA TYR A 116 -21.64 -13.88 17.79
C TYR A 116 -23.06 -13.32 17.94
N LYS A 117 -24.05 -13.90 17.25
CA LYS A 117 -25.47 -13.52 17.41
C LYS A 117 -25.94 -13.73 18.84
N SER A 118 -25.61 -14.88 19.44
CA SER A 118 -26.01 -15.22 20.81
C SER A 118 -25.45 -14.22 21.82
N ILE A 119 -24.19 -13.81 21.68
CA ILE A 119 -23.58 -12.77 22.53
C ILE A 119 -24.33 -11.46 22.33
N ALA A 120 -24.55 -11.02 21.08
CA ALA A 120 -25.22 -9.75 20.78
C ALA A 120 -26.64 -9.64 21.33
N THR A 121 -27.35 -10.77 21.47
CA THR A 121 -28.70 -10.82 22.05
C THR A 121 -28.73 -11.14 23.54
N SER A 122 -27.58 -11.38 24.17
CA SER A 122 -27.48 -11.75 25.59
C SER A 122 -27.55 -10.54 26.52
N ALA A 123 -27.82 -10.79 27.81
CA ALA A 123 -27.71 -9.76 28.85
C ALA A 123 -26.25 -9.29 29.07
N GLU A 124 -25.25 -10.10 28.72
CA GLU A 124 -23.85 -9.71 28.80
C GLU A 124 -23.52 -8.58 27.82
N PHE A 125 -24.12 -8.56 26.63
CA PHE A 125 -23.85 -7.53 25.63
C PHE A 125 -24.00 -6.12 26.21
N ALA A 126 -25.02 -5.88 27.03
CA ALA A 126 -25.25 -4.59 27.69
C ALA A 126 -24.07 -4.17 28.59
N ARG A 127 -23.39 -5.13 29.21
CA ARG A 127 -22.25 -4.94 30.13
C ARG A 127 -20.90 -4.82 29.43
N LEU A 128 -20.81 -5.22 28.16
CA LEU A 128 -19.58 -5.07 27.37
C LEU A 128 -19.19 -3.60 27.20
N THR A 129 -17.88 -3.37 27.13
CA THR A 129 -17.34 -2.05 26.81
C THR A 129 -17.72 -1.63 25.38
N GLN A 130 -17.72 -0.34 25.11
CA GLN A 130 -18.04 0.17 23.77
C GLN A 130 -17.17 -0.44 22.66
N PRO A 131 -15.83 -0.59 22.80
CA PRO A 131 -15.01 -1.27 21.79
C PRO A 131 -15.41 -2.73 21.55
N GLN A 132 -15.74 -3.48 22.61
CA GLN A 132 -16.17 -4.88 22.49
C GLN A 132 -17.50 -5.00 21.76
N LYS A 133 -18.49 -4.16 22.10
CA LYS A 133 -19.77 -4.06 21.38
C LYS A 133 -19.54 -3.79 19.89
N LYS A 134 -18.66 -2.82 19.59
CA LYS A 134 -18.34 -2.44 18.22
C LYS A 134 -17.68 -3.57 17.43
N ILE A 135 -16.80 -4.35 18.05
CA ILE A 135 -16.19 -5.53 17.43
C ILE A 135 -17.29 -6.53 17.07
N ILE A 136 -18.16 -6.90 18.00
CA ILE A 136 -19.26 -7.85 17.74
C ILE A 136 -20.17 -7.37 16.61
N GLU A 137 -20.60 -6.11 16.65
CA GLU A 137 -21.47 -5.52 15.61
C GLU A 137 -20.82 -5.54 14.23
N ASN A 138 -19.54 -5.13 14.16
CA ASN A 138 -18.78 -5.16 12.91
C ASN A 138 -18.59 -6.60 12.42
N THR A 139 -18.26 -7.54 13.30
CA THR A 139 -18.14 -8.96 12.96
C THR A 139 -19.45 -9.50 12.39
N LEU A 140 -20.60 -9.21 13.02
CA LEU A 140 -21.92 -9.62 12.52
C LEU A 140 -22.25 -9.02 11.14
N ARG A 141 -21.92 -7.75 10.92
CA ARG A 141 -22.02 -7.12 9.59
C ARG A 141 -21.15 -7.87 8.59
N ASP A 142 -19.88 -8.12 8.93
CA ASP A 142 -18.91 -8.72 8.03
C ASP A 142 -19.27 -10.18 7.67
N PHE A 143 -19.88 -10.94 8.60
CA PHE A 143 -20.50 -12.24 8.31
C PHE A 143 -21.57 -12.14 7.21
N ARG A 144 -22.46 -11.15 7.29
CA ARG A 144 -23.50 -10.95 6.25
C ARG A 144 -22.87 -10.58 4.91
N LEU A 145 -21.89 -9.67 4.92
CA LEU A 145 -21.17 -9.26 3.71
C LEU A 145 -20.37 -10.40 3.07
N ALA A 146 -19.88 -11.35 3.86
CA ALA A 146 -19.20 -12.55 3.37
C ALA A 146 -20.13 -13.71 3.01
N GLY A 147 -21.45 -13.49 3.07
CA GLY A 147 -22.44 -14.45 2.64
C GLY A 147 -22.74 -15.57 3.63
N ALA A 148 -22.59 -15.34 4.94
CA ALA A 148 -22.94 -16.32 5.97
C ALA A 148 -24.40 -16.80 5.89
N GLU A 149 -25.31 -15.96 5.39
CA GLU A 149 -26.75 -16.22 5.25
C GLU A 149 -27.15 -16.75 3.86
N LEU A 150 -26.18 -17.04 2.98
CA LEU A 150 -26.45 -17.59 1.66
C LEU A 150 -26.81 -19.08 1.72
N SER A 151 -27.56 -19.55 0.71
CA SER A 151 -27.78 -20.99 0.52
C SER A 151 -26.46 -21.70 0.16
N PRO A 152 -26.31 -23.02 0.42
CA PRO A 152 -25.05 -23.73 0.17
C PRO A 152 -24.49 -23.56 -1.26
N PRO A 153 -25.30 -23.59 -2.34
CA PRO A 153 -24.79 -23.34 -3.69
C PRO A 153 -24.24 -21.90 -3.88
N LYS A 154 -24.91 -20.91 -3.28
CA LYS A 154 -24.47 -19.51 -3.34
C LYS A 154 -23.21 -19.26 -2.50
N LYS A 155 -23.08 -19.92 -1.33
CA LYS A 155 -21.86 -19.91 -0.51
C LYS A 155 -20.66 -20.43 -1.30
N ALA A 156 -20.81 -21.59 -1.95
CA ALA A 156 -19.76 -22.18 -2.80
C ALA A 156 -19.35 -21.24 -3.94
N ARG A 157 -20.32 -20.66 -4.67
CA ARG A 157 -19.99 -19.71 -5.74
C ARG A 157 -19.31 -18.44 -5.21
N PHE A 158 -19.77 -17.90 -4.08
CA PHE A 158 -19.15 -16.74 -3.45
C PHE A 158 -17.69 -17.01 -3.09
N LYS A 159 -17.37 -18.20 -2.55
CA LYS A 159 -16.00 -18.63 -2.24
C LYS A 159 -15.10 -18.61 -3.48
N GLU A 160 -15.54 -19.22 -4.58
CA GLU A 160 -14.76 -19.23 -5.82
C GLU A 160 -14.55 -17.81 -6.37
N VAL A 161 -15.58 -16.96 -6.33
CA VAL A 161 -15.46 -15.56 -6.74
C VAL A 161 -14.42 -14.80 -5.91
N GLN A 162 -14.39 -14.97 -4.58
CA GLN A 162 -13.38 -14.31 -3.74
C GLN A 162 -11.96 -14.79 -4.04
N LYS A 163 -11.79 -16.10 -4.29
CA LYS A 163 -10.50 -16.69 -4.66
C LYS A 163 -9.97 -16.15 -5.98
N GLU A 164 -10.82 -16.09 -6.99
CA GLU A 164 -10.48 -15.48 -8.28
C GLU A 164 -10.15 -13.99 -8.14
N LEU A 165 -10.93 -13.23 -7.35
CA LEU A 165 -10.65 -11.81 -7.09
C LEU A 165 -9.28 -11.56 -6.43
N ALA A 166 -8.91 -12.37 -5.45
CA ALA A 166 -7.63 -12.27 -4.77
C ALA A 166 -6.45 -12.52 -5.73
N ALA A 167 -6.53 -13.60 -6.52
CA ALA A 167 -5.51 -13.94 -7.51
C ALA A 167 -5.36 -12.87 -8.59
N LEU A 168 -6.48 -12.38 -9.14
CA LEU A 168 -6.46 -11.34 -10.18
C LEU A 168 -5.92 -10.01 -9.64
N THR A 169 -6.24 -9.64 -8.39
CA THR A 169 -5.74 -8.40 -7.77
C THR A 169 -4.22 -8.45 -7.55
N SER A 170 -3.69 -9.62 -7.13
CA SER A 170 -2.23 -9.84 -7.05
C SER A 170 -1.59 -9.68 -8.42
N LYS A 171 -2.12 -10.39 -9.43
CA LYS A 171 -1.61 -10.36 -10.80
C LYS A 171 -1.64 -8.96 -11.42
N PHE A 172 -2.69 -8.17 -11.17
CA PHE A 172 -2.77 -6.78 -11.60
C PHE A 172 -1.58 -5.96 -11.08
N SER A 173 -1.29 -6.10 -9.78
CA SER A 173 -0.23 -5.35 -9.11
C SER A 173 1.16 -5.76 -9.60
N GLU A 174 1.39 -7.07 -9.76
CA GLU A 174 2.63 -7.61 -10.35
C GLU A 174 2.86 -7.10 -11.78
N ASN A 175 1.82 -7.12 -12.62
CA ASN A 175 1.90 -6.62 -14.00
C ASN A 175 2.28 -5.13 -14.05
N VAL A 176 1.73 -4.30 -13.15
CA VAL A 176 2.09 -2.87 -13.06
C VAL A 176 3.53 -2.68 -12.61
N LEU A 177 3.99 -3.48 -11.63
CA LEU A 177 5.38 -3.44 -11.15
C LEU A 177 6.36 -3.83 -12.27
N ASP A 178 6.10 -4.96 -12.94
CA ASP A 178 6.94 -5.48 -14.01
C ASP A 178 6.97 -4.51 -15.21
N ALA A 179 5.82 -3.95 -15.61
CA ALA A 179 5.75 -2.98 -16.69
C ALA A 179 6.49 -1.66 -16.36
N THR A 180 6.50 -1.25 -15.09
CA THR A 180 7.24 -0.07 -14.63
C THR A 180 8.75 -0.31 -14.67
N GLN A 181 9.22 -1.47 -14.21
CA GLN A 181 10.66 -1.79 -14.11
C GLN A 181 11.31 -2.17 -15.45
N ALA A 182 10.51 -2.67 -16.39
CA ALA A 182 11.03 -3.17 -17.67
C ALA A 182 11.40 -2.07 -18.67
N TRP A 183 10.96 -0.83 -18.45
CA TRP A 183 11.22 0.27 -19.36
C TRP A 183 12.33 1.16 -18.84
N ASP A 184 13.23 1.55 -19.73
CA ASP A 184 14.20 2.60 -19.48
C ASP A 184 14.39 3.48 -20.72
N LEU A 185 14.68 4.75 -20.46
CA LEU A 185 15.21 5.70 -21.43
C LEU A 185 16.70 5.86 -21.14
N HIS A 186 17.50 5.23 -21.99
CA HIS A 186 18.95 5.31 -21.93
C HIS A 186 19.46 6.46 -22.80
N ILE A 187 20.14 7.43 -22.17
CA ILE A 187 20.74 8.59 -22.83
C ILE A 187 22.26 8.52 -22.67
N THR A 188 22.98 8.65 -23.78
CA THR A 188 24.46 8.71 -23.82
C THR A 188 24.98 10.07 -24.28
N ASN A 189 24.16 10.83 -25.00
CA ASN A 189 24.48 12.16 -25.47
C ASN A 189 24.06 13.20 -24.42
N GLU A 190 25.02 13.93 -23.87
CA GLU A 190 24.77 14.94 -22.83
C GLU A 190 23.84 16.07 -23.29
N ALA A 191 23.83 16.41 -24.57
CA ALA A 191 22.95 17.45 -25.11
C ALA A 191 21.46 17.12 -24.96
N ASP A 192 21.11 15.83 -24.88
CA ASP A 192 19.73 15.38 -24.70
C ASP A 192 19.24 15.51 -23.24
N LEU A 193 20.12 15.92 -22.31
CA LEU A 193 19.79 16.22 -20.91
C LEU A 193 19.43 17.69 -20.67
N ALA A 194 19.36 18.50 -21.72
CA ALA A 194 19.05 19.92 -21.60
C ALA A 194 17.78 20.16 -20.75
N GLY A 195 17.86 21.16 -19.86
CA GLY A 195 16.79 21.53 -18.93
C GLY A 195 16.72 20.71 -17.64
N LEU A 196 17.23 19.46 -17.62
CA LEU A 196 17.18 18.62 -16.43
C LEU A 196 18.06 19.17 -15.29
N PRO A 197 17.55 19.21 -14.05
CA PRO A 197 18.33 19.65 -12.91
C PRO A 197 19.46 18.67 -12.59
N GLU A 198 20.52 19.17 -11.95
CA GLU A 198 21.69 18.36 -11.57
C GLU A 198 21.29 17.15 -10.71
N SER A 199 20.31 17.33 -9.82
CA SER A 199 19.76 16.26 -8.98
C SER A 199 19.22 15.09 -9.81
N ALA A 200 18.41 15.37 -10.83
CA ALA A 200 17.86 14.37 -11.74
C ALA A 200 18.94 13.71 -12.60
N ARG A 201 19.90 14.50 -13.12
CA ARG A 201 21.03 13.98 -13.89
C ARG A 201 21.88 13.02 -13.06
N ALA A 202 22.18 13.38 -11.82
CA ALA A 202 23.02 12.56 -10.96
C ALA A 202 22.31 11.25 -10.52
N MET A 203 21.01 11.31 -10.22
CA MET A 203 20.20 10.10 -9.98
C MET A 203 20.16 9.18 -11.20
N ALA A 204 19.95 9.72 -12.40
CA ALA A 204 19.93 8.93 -13.63
C ALA A 204 21.29 8.31 -13.96
N GLN A 205 22.39 8.98 -13.61
CA GLN A 205 23.74 8.44 -13.75
C GLN A 205 23.97 7.28 -12.79
N GLN A 206 23.57 7.42 -11.52
CA GLN A 206 23.64 6.35 -10.53
C GLN A 206 22.79 5.13 -10.97
N ALA A 207 21.57 5.36 -11.46
CA ALA A 207 20.70 4.30 -11.97
C ALA A 207 21.30 3.56 -13.18
N ALA A 208 22.10 4.25 -14.02
CA ALA A 208 22.84 3.63 -15.11
C ALA A 208 24.01 2.77 -14.58
N GLN A 209 24.76 3.28 -13.60
CA GLN A 209 25.86 2.55 -12.94
C GLN A 209 25.37 1.27 -12.27
N GLU A 210 24.24 1.31 -11.57
CA GLU A 210 23.61 0.13 -10.94
C GLU A 210 23.25 -0.97 -11.95
N LYS A 211 23.05 -0.61 -13.24
CA LYS A 211 22.81 -1.54 -14.35
C LYS A 211 24.05 -1.80 -15.20
N ASN A 212 25.22 -1.29 -14.82
CA ASN A 212 26.46 -1.35 -15.60
C ASN A 212 26.29 -0.75 -17.01
N MET A 213 25.51 0.31 -17.15
CA MET A 213 25.28 1.05 -18.39
C MET A 213 26.04 2.39 -18.35
N PRO A 214 26.65 2.83 -19.47
CA PRO A 214 27.26 4.17 -19.54
C PRO A 214 26.18 5.27 -19.61
N GLY A 215 26.51 6.51 -19.29
CA GLY A 215 25.58 7.64 -19.45
C GLY A 215 24.50 7.70 -18.36
N TRP A 216 23.24 7.91 -18.77
CA TRP A 216 22.11 8.17 -17.88
C TRP A 216 20.94 7.25 -18.18
N ARG A 217 20.32 6.71 -17.14
CA ARG A 217 19.16 5.83 -17.22
C ARG A 217 17.98 6.47 -16.51
N PHE A 218 16.97 6.87 -17.27
CA PHE A 218 15.68 7.32 -16.75
C PHE A 218 14.68 6.16 -16.79
N THR A 219 13.85 6.08 -15.77
CA THR A 219 12.92 4.98 -15.54
C THR A 219 11.52 5.50 -15.22
N LEU A 220 10.53 4.62 -15.14
CA LEU A 220 9.12 5.00 -14.90
C LEU A 220 8.75 5.13 -13.41
N GLU A 221 9.69 4.93 -12.49
CA GLU A 221 9.50 5.27 -11.07
C GLU A 221 9.25 6.77 -10.92
N ALA A 222 8.38 7.13 -9.98
CA ALA A 222 7.84 8.50 -9.88
C ALA A 222 8.90 9.60 -9.79
N PRO A 223 10.00 9.49 -8.99
CA PRO A 223 11.03 10.52 -8.96
C PRO A 223 11.69 10.78 -10.32
N SER A 224 11.98 9.71 -11.07
CA SER A 224 12.59 9.81 -12.41
C SER A 224 11.59 10.37 -13.43
N TYR A 225 10.38 9.81 -13.48
CA TYR A 225 9.33 10.25 -14.39
C TYR A 225 8.94 11.72 -14.18
N ILE A 226 8.67 12.12 -12.93
CA ILE A 226 8.25 13.48 -12.62
C ILE A 226 9.36 14.47 -12.98
N ALA A 227 10.61 14.21 -12.60
CA ALA A 227 11.73 15.09 -12.93
C ALA A 227 11.89 15.26 -14.45
N PHE A 228 11.83 14.17 -15.21
CA PHE A 228 11.99 14.22 -16.65
C PHE A 228 10.84 14.98 -17.34
N MET A 229 9.60 14.68 -16.97
CA MET A 229 8.42 15.34 -17.55
C MET A 229 8.31 16.82 -17.21
N THR A 230 8.89 17.23 -16.08
CA THR A 230 8.85 18.61 -15.59
C THR A 230 9.96 19.46 -16.21
N TYR A 231 11.16 18.91 -16.40
CA TYR A 231 12.35 19.73 -16.69
C TYR A 231 13.04 19.45 -18.03
N ALA A 232 12.87 18.27 -18.65
CA ALA A 232 13.60 17.95 -19.88
C ALA A 232 13.15 18.85 -21.06
N ASP A 233 14.07 19.57 -21.68
CA ASP A 233 13.77 20.46 -22.83
C ASP A 233 13.40 19.64 -24.09
N ARG A 234 13.88 18.39 -24.19
CA ARG A 234 13.61 17.46 -25.30
C ARG A 234 12.16 16.97 -25.32
N ARG A 235 11.31 17.69 -26.06
CA ARG A 235 9.87 17.39 -26.22
C ARG A 235 9.60 15.98 -26.77
N ASP A 236 10.42 15.50 -27.70
CA ASP A 236 10.34 14.16 -28.26
C ASP A 236 10.58 13.08 -27.21
N LEU A 237 11.57 13.27 -26.33
CA LEU A 237 11.83 12.34 -25.23
C LEU A 237 10.76 12.43 -24.15
N ARG A 238 10.24 13.62 -23.84
CA ARG A 238 9.08 13.77 -22.94
C ARG A 238 7.87 12.99 -23.48
N ARG A 239 7.61 13.07 -24.78
CA ARG A 239 6.56 12.28 -25.42
C ARG A 239 6.81 10.78 -25.25
N GLN A 240 8.01 10.30 -25.57
CA GLN A 240 8.37 8.89 -25.45
C GLN A 240 8.15 8.36 -24.01
N MET A 241 8.60 9.12 -23.01
CA MET A 241 8.46 8.75 -21.60
C MET A 241 7.01 8.84 -21.12
N TYR A 242 6.27 9.86 -21.54
CA TYR A 242 4.84 9.99 -21.25
C TYR A 242 4.05 8.81 -21.80
N GLU A 243 4.22 8.49 -23.09
CA GLU A 243 3.53 7.36 -23.74
C GLU A 243 3.85 6.06 -23.01
N ALA A 244 5.14 5.79 -22.71
CA ALA A 244 5.54 4.62 -21.94
C ALA A 244 4.87 4.54 -20.55
N PHE A 245 4.72 5.67 -19.85
CA PHE A 245 4.12 5.73 -18.51
C PHE A 245 2.61 5.50 -18.52
N VAL A 246 1.88 6.12 -19.45
CA VAL A 246 0.41 6.06 -19.50
C VAL A 246 -0.12 4.77 -20.14
N THR A 247 0.74 4.02 -20.83
CA THR A 247 0.42 2.69 -21.40
C THR A 247 1.05 1.54 -20.62
N ARG A 248 1.47 1.77 -19.36
CA ARG A 248 1.99 0.69 -18.52
C ARG A 248 0.92 -0.38 -18.31
N ALA A 249 1.35 -1.64 -18.42
CA ALA A 249 0.50 -2.80 -18.21
C ALA A 249 -0.79 -2.77 -19.07
N SER A 250 -0.67 -2.33 -20.32
CA SER A 250 -1.76 -2.31 -21.30
C SER A 250 -1.40 -3.03 -22.59
N ASP A 251 -2.36 -3.07 -23.51
CA ASP A 251 -2.24 -3.50 -24.89
C ASP A 251 -1.53 -2.47 -25.80
N GLN A 252 -1.01 -1.38 -25.24
CA GLN A 252 -0.42 -0.26 -25.98
C GLN A 252 1.02 0.05 -25.51
N GLY A 253 1.76 0.79 -26.34
CA GLY A 253 3.10 1.30 -26.04
C GLY A 253 4.22 0.26 -26.13
N PRO A 254 5.39 0.51 -25.50
CA PRO A 254 6.62 -0.23 -25.77
C PRO A 254 6.58 -1.71 -25.35
N HIS A 255 5.65 -2.09 -24.46
CA HIS A 255 5.48 -3.45 -23.96
C HIS A 255 4.07 -4.01 -24.19
N ALA A 256 3.39 -3.51 -25.23
CA ALA A 256 2.04 -3.88 -25.60
C ALA A 256 1.79 -5.40 -25.49
N GLY A 257 0.78 -5.79 -24.72
CA GLY A 257 0.32 -7.18 -24.59
C GLY A 257 1.15 -8.07 -23.65
N LYS A 258 2.33 -7.64 -23.18
CA LYS A 258 3.19 -8.48 -22.31
C LYS A 258 2.67 -8.59 -20.87
N TRP A 259 2.20 -7.46 -20.33
CA TRP A 259 1.65 -7.35 -18.97
C TRP A 259 0.26 -6.70 -18.97
N ASP A 260 -0.52 -6.94 -20.02
CA ASP A 260 -1.80 -6.26 -20.23
C ASP A 260 -2.82 -6.60 -19.11
N ASN A 261 -3.33 -5.55 -18.46
CA ASN A 261 -4.34 -5.63 -17.43
C ASN A 261 -5.77 -5.40 -17.94
N SER A 262 -5.98 -5.14 -19.24
CA SER A 262 -7.29 -4.77 -19.80
C SER A 262 -8.35 -5.87 -19.58
N GLU A 263 -8.07 -7.10 -20.00
CA GLU A 263 -8.99 -8.22 -19.77
C GLU A 263 -9.12 -8.58 -18.29
N LEU A 264 -8.02 -8.44 -17.55
CA LEU A 264 -7.97 -8.69 -16.10
C LEU A 264 -8.94 -7.74 -15.39
N MET A 265 -8.92 -6.45 -15.70
CA MET A 265 -9.85 -5.45 -15.15
C MET A 265 -11.31 -5.78 -15.47
N VAL A 266 -11.60 -6.21 -16.70
CA VAL A 266 -12.97 -6.64 -17.07
C VAL A 266 -13.42 -7.83 -16.24
N LYS A 267 -12.56 -8.83 -16.02
CA LYS A 267 -12.84 -9.98 -15.15
C LYS A 267 -13.07 -9.54 -13.70
N LEU A 268 -12.22 -8.67 -13.15
CA LEU A 268 -12.38 -8.10 -11.82
C LEU A 268 -13.73 -7.39 -11.65
N LEU A 269 -14.14 -6.57 -12.62
CA LEU A 269 -15.42 -5.85 -12.56
C LEU A 269 -16.63 -6.81 -12.60
N LYS A 270 -16.58 -7.85 -13.44
CA LYS A 270 -17.62 -8.89 -13.50
C LYS A 270 -17.73 -9.64 -12.17
N LEU A 271 -16.62 -10.09 -11.62
CA LEU A 271 -16.57 -10.81 -10.34
C LEU A 271 -17.00 -9.95 -9.16
N ARG A 272 -16.61 -8.66 -9.12
CA ARG A 272 -17.09 -7.70 -8.11
C ARG A 272 -18.59 -7.50 -8.18
N LYS A 273 -19.15 -7.37 -9.38
CA LYS A 273 -20.61 -7.29 -9.58
C LYS A 273 -21.29 -8.57 -9.08
N GLU A 274 -20.78 -9.74 -9.46
CA GLU A 274 -21.33 -11.02 -9.03
C GLU A 274 -21.30 -11.19 -7.51
N ALA A 275 -20.16 -10.89 -6.86
CA ALA A 275 -20.03 -10.96 -5.41
C ALA A 275 -21.08 -10.10 -4.70
N ALA A 276 -21.26 -8.86 -5.15
CA ALA A 276 -22.25 -7.94 -4.60
C ALA A 276 -23.69 -8.45 -4.77
N GLN A 277 -24.02 -8.98 -5.95
CA GLN A 277 -25.35 -9.53 -6.24
C GLN A 277 -25.66 -10.78 -5.43
N LEU A 278 -24.66 -11.64 -5.19
CA LEU A 278 -24.84 -12.84 -4.37
C LEU A 278 -25.32 -12.48 -2.97
N VAL A 279 -24.78 -11.43 -2.36
CA VAL A 279 -25.14 -10.94 -1.02
C VAL A 279 -26.20 -9.83 -1.02
N GLY A 280 -26.91 -9.64 -2.14
CA GLY A 280 -28.14 -8.85 -2.20
C GLY A 280 -28.00 -7.36 -2.54
N PHE A 281 -26.84 -6.92 -3.04
CA PHE A 281 -26.64 -5.54 -3.52
C PHE A 281 -26.77 -5.44 -5.04
N ASN A 282 -27.21 -4.29 -5.56
CA ASN A 282 -27.39 -4.10 -7.00
C ASN A 282 -26.05 -3.94 -7.74
N ASN A 283 -25.05 -3.41 -7.04
CA ASN A 283 -23.72 -3.16 -7.57
C ASN A 283 -22.67 -3.20 -6.46
N TYR A 284 -21.39 -3.26 -6.85
CA TYR A 284 -20.28 -3.36 -5.90
C TYR A 284 -20.07 -2.09 -5.07
N ALA A 285 -20.47 -0.91 -5.55
CA ALA A 285 -20.34 0.32 -4.78
C ALA A 285 -21.27 0.32 -3.55
N GLU A 286 -22.51 -0.12 -3.70
CA GLU A 286 -23.45 -0.32 -2.57
C GLU A 286 -22.90 -1.31 -1.54
N TYR A 287 -22.32 -2.42 -2.00
CA TYR A 287 -21.65 -3.41 -1.16
C TYR A 287 -20.45 -2.80 -0.40
N ALA A 288 -19.58 -2.08 -1.11
CA ALA A 288 -18.38 -1.47 -0.52
C ALA A 288 -18.72 -0.41 0.54
N LEU A 289 -19.80 0.36 0.35
CA LEU A 289 -20.23 1.41 1.27
C LEU A 289 -20.67 0.90 2.64
N GLN A 290 -21.02 -0.39 2.79
CA GLN A 290 -21.41 -0.98 4.09
C GLN A 290 -20.31 -0.89 5.16
N THR A 291 -19.06 -0.69 4.73
CA THR A 291 -17.89 -0.54 5.60
C THR A 291 -17.30 0.87 5.57
N ARG A 292 -18.06 1.86 5.10
CA ARG A 292 -17.64 3.26 4.93
C ARG A 292 -18.59 4.22 5.67
N MET A 293 -18.20 5.49 5.78
CA MET A 293 -19.03 6.53 6.40
C MET A 293 -20.16 7.00 5.49
N ALA A 294 -19.87 7.15 4.19
CA ALA A 294 -20.87 7.52 3.20
C ALA A 294 -21.92 6.43 3.09
N LYS A 295 -23.20 6.83 3.09
CA LYS A 295 -24.31 5.88 3.27
C LYS A 295 -24.83 5.32 1.95
N THR A 296 -24.78 6.12 0.89
CA THR A 296 -25.40 5.75 -0.39
C THR A 296 -24.54 6.16 -1.59
N VAL A 297 -24.71 5.44 -2.70
CA VAL A 297 -24.02 5.75 -3.95
C VAL A 297 -24.42 7.13 -4.51
N PRO A 298 -25.71 7.55 -4.51
CA PRO A 298 -26.11 8.88 -4.95
C PRO A 298 -25.42 10.00 -4.16
N GLU A 299 -25.35 9.89 -2.82
CA GLU A 299 -24.67 10.88 -1.97
C GLU A 299 -23.20 11.08 -2.38
N VAL A 300 -22.48 9.98 -2.63
CA VAL A 300 -21.09 10.03 -3.10
C VAL A 300 -21.01 10.68 -4.48
N MET A 301 -21.87 10.29 -5.41
CA MET A 301 -21.85 10.80 -6.78
C MET A 301 -22.22 12.29 -6.84
N ASP A 302 -23.17 12.73 -6.04
CA ASP A 302 -23.60 14.12 -5.97
C ASP A 302 -22.49 15.00 -5.39
N PHE A 303 -21.83 14.55 -4.32
CA PHE A 303 -20.66 15.22 -3.77
C PHE A 303 -19.55 15.39 -4.83
N LEU A 304 -19.17 14.30 -5.52
CA LEU A 304 -18.11 14.34 -6.53
C LEU A 304 -18.47 15.22 -7.74
N ARG A 305 -19.72 15.17 -8.20
CA ARG A 305 -20.20 16.02 -9.30
C ARG A 305 -20.27 17.49 -8.90
N ASP A 306 -20.68 17.79 -7.67
CA ASP A 306 -20.69 19.16 -7.15
C ASP A 306 -19.27 19.73 -7.11
N LEU A 307 -18.32 18.95 -6.59
CA LEU A 307 -16.91 19.30 -6.58
C LEU A 307 -16.38 19.55 -8.01
N ALA A 308 -16.63 18.62 -8.93
CA ALA A 308 -16.21 18.76 -10.33
C ALA A 308 -16.81 20.00 -11.00
N ARG A 309 -18.10 20.28 -10.76
CA ARG A 309 -18.79 21.47 -11.28
C ARG A 309 -18.17 22.77 -10.78
N ARG A 310 -17.74 22.82 -9.51
CA ARG A 310 -17.09 24.00 -8.91
C ARG A 310 -15.63 24.15 -9.33
N ALA A 311 -14.90 23.04 -9.52
CA ALA A 311 -13.49 23.05 -9.88
C ALA A 311 -13.25 23.29 -11.38
N LYS A 312 -14.15 22.82 -12.26
CA LYS A 312 -13.97 22.89 -13.73
C LYS A 312 -13.71 24.30 -14.27
N PRO A 313 -14.40 25.38 -13.84
CA PRO A 313 -14.10 26.73 -14.34
C PRO A 313 -12.68 27.20 -14.05
N ALA A 314 -12.14 26.88 -12.86
CA ALA A 314 -10.76 27.20 -12.51
C ALA A 314 -9.78 26.38 -13.36
N ALA A 315 -9.99 25.06 -13.47
CA ALA A 315 -9.14 24.19 -14.28
C ALA A 315 -9.12 24.58 -15.77
N GLN A 316 -10.25 25.04 -16.33
CA GLN A 316 -10.30 25.54 -17.71
C GLN A 316 -9.48 26.83 -17.86
N LYS A 317 -9.61 27.75 -16.90
CA LYS A 317 -8.81 28.99 -16.89
C LYS A 317 -7.32 28.69 -16.81
N ASP A 318 -6.91 27.75 -15.96
CA ASP A 318 -5.52 27.33 -15.81
C ASP A 318 -4.97 26.74 -17.12
N LEU A 319 -5.75 25.87 -17.79
CA LEU A 319 -5.37 25.29 -19.07
C LEU A 319 -5.28 26.36 -20.19
N ASP A 320 -6.20 27.33 -20.21
CA ASP A 320 -6.19 28.41 -21.21
C ASP A 320 -5.00 29.37 -20.98
N GLU A 321 -4.66 29.66 -19.72
CA GLU A 321 -3.46 30.40 -19.35
C GLU A 321 -2.19 29.68 -19.81
N LEU A 322 -2.12 28.37 -19.54
CA LEU A 322 -0.99 27.53 -19.94
C LEU A 322 -0.81 27.47 -21.46
N LYS A 323 -1.90 27.28 -22.22
CA LYS A 323 -1.88 27.30 -23.69
C LYS A 323 -1.41 28.66 -24.23
N ARG A 324 -1.88 29.76 -23.64
CA ARG A 324 -1.46 31.10 -24.04
C ARG A 324 0.03 31.32 -23.78
N PHE A 325 0.50 30.97 -22.58
CA PHE A 325 1.91 31.07 -22.20
C PHE A 325 2.81 30.23 -23.12
N ALA A 326 2.46 28.96 -23.37
CA ALA A 326 3.22 28.09 -24.26
C ALA A 326 3.30 28.64 -25.70
N ARG A 327 2.21 29.23 -26.20
CA ARG A 327 2.18 29.85 -27.55
C ARG A 327 3.02 31.13 -27.61
N GLU A 328 2.81 32.06 -26.68
CA GLU A 328 3.39 33.40 -26.73
C GLU A 328 4.87 33.43 -26.32
N ASN A 329 5.27 32.59 -25.36
CA ASN A 329 6.63 32.58 -24.82
C ASN A 329 7.52 31.49 -25.43
N HIS A 330 6.93 30.41 -25.97
CA HIS A 330 7.68 29.24 -26.44
C HIS A 330 7.31 28.78 -27.86
N GLY A 331 6.42 29.50 -28.55
CA GLY A 331 6.03 29.20 -29.94
C GLY A 331 5.25 27.89 -30.12
N VAL A 332 4.75 27.28 -29.03
CA VAL A 332 4.00 26.02 -29.10
C VAL A 332 2.56 26.27 -29.52
N GLN A 333 2.23 25.87 -30.74
CA GLN A 333 0.89 26.04 -31.31
C GLN A 333 -0.14 25.09 -30.69
N GLN A 334 0.27 23.85 -30.41
CA GLN A 334 -0.59 22.82 -29.84
C GLN A 334 0.09 22.19 -28.62
N LEU A 335 -0.53 22.41 -27.46
CA LEU A 335 -0.11 21.85 -26.19
C LEU A 335 -0.63 20.41 -26.07
N GLU A 336 0.27 19.45 -25.91
CA GLU A 336 -0.06 18.04 -25.76
C GLU A 336 0.06 17.59 -24.30
N ALA A 337 -0.41 16.38 -23.98
CA ALA A 337 -0.39 15.88 -22.61
C ALA A 337 1.04 15.79 -22.00
N TRP A 338 2.04 15.45 -22.82
CA TRP A 338 3.46 15.43 -22.42
C TRP A 338 4.12 16.82 -22.31
N ASP A 339 3.37 17.88 -22.61
CA ASP A 339 3.82 19.27 -22.47
C ASP A 339 3.29 19.94 -21.19
N ILE A 340 2.25 19.37 -20.56
CA ILE A 340 1.54 20.02 -19.43
C ILE A 340 2.47 20.30 -18.26
N ALA A 341 3.18 19.29 -17.74
CA ALA A 341 4.06 19.46 -16.58
C ALA A 341 5.19 20.46 -16.88
N TYR A 342 5.86 20.30 -18.02
CA TYR A 342 6.95 21.15 -18.46
C TYR A 342 6.57 22.64 -18.55
N TYR A 343 5.48 22.98 -19.25
CA TYR A 343 5.07 24.39 -19.35
C TYR A 343 4.42 24.92 -18.08
N SER A 344 3.84 24.05 -17.23
CA SER A 344 3.32 24.49 -15.93
C SER A 344 4.46 24.96 -15.03
N GLU A 345 5.58 24.24 -15.03
CA GLU A 345 6.79 24.64 -14.31
C GLU A 345 7.36 25.95 -14.87
N LYS A 346 7.49 26.09 -16.20
CA LYS A 346 7.96 27.34 -16.82
C LYS A 346 7.03 28.53 -16.50
N LEU A 347 5.72 28.33 -16.50
CA LEU A 347 4.74 29.36 -16.13
C LEU A 347 4.86 29.73 -14.64
N GLN A 348 5.01 28.74 -13.77
CA GLN A 348 5.20 28.95 -12.33
C GLN A 348 6.48 29.76 -12.07
N GLN A 349 7.59 29.39 -12.71
CA GLN A 349 8.85 30.13 -12.63
C GLN A 349 8.71 31.56 -13.15
N ALA A 350 8.06 31.77 -14.29
CA ALA A 350 7.85 33.10 -14.85
C ALA A 350 7.00 33.99 -13.94
N ARG A 351 6.03 33.41 -13.24
CA ARG A 351 5.06 34.15 -12.40
C ARG A 351 5.55 34.42 -10.99
N TYR A 352 6.21 33.45 -10.37
CA TYR A 352 6.55 33.48 -8.95
C TYR A 352 8.06 33.50 -8.68
N GLN A 353 8.89 33.33 -9.72
CA GLN A 353 10.35 33.29 -9.61
C GLN A 353 10.85 32.24 -8.60
N ILE A 354 10.11 31.12 -8.50
CA ILE A 354 10.42 30.00 -7.62
C ILE A 354 10.09 28.68 -8.32
N SER A 355 10.98 27.71 -8.19
CA SER A 355 10.78 26.31 -8.60
C SER A 355 10.85 25.35 -7.42
N GLN A 356 10.35 24.13 -7.62
CA GLN A 356 10.57 23.03 -6.66
C GLN A 356 12.06 22.72 -6.50
N GLU A 357 12.87 22.89 -7.55
CA GLU A 357 14.31 22.65 -7.48
C GLU A 357 15.04 23.73 -6.67
N ASP A 358 14.62 25.01 -6.75
CA ASP A 358 15.17 26.09 -5.91
C ASP A 358 14.91 25.84 -4.42
N LEU A 359 13.78 25.23 -4.10
CA LEU A 359 13.38 24.90 -2.73
C LEU A 359 14.02 23.62 -2.20
N ARG A 360 14.42 22.70 -3.08
CA ARG A 360 14.92 21.37 -2.73
C ARG A 360 16.09 21.38 -1.72
N PRO A 361 17.08 22.29 -1.80
CA PRO A 361 18.15 22.39 -0.80
C PRO A 361 17.66 22.73 0.62
N TYR A 362 16.46 23.30 0.77
CA TYR A 362 15.87 23.64 2.06
C TYR A 362 15.10 22.48 2.70
N PHE A 363 14.92 21.37 1.99
CA PHE A 363 14.24 20.17 2.48
C PHE A 363 15.16 18.94 2.50
N PRO A 364 16.35 18.99 3.14
CA PRO A 364 17.13 17.78 3.35
C PRO A 364 16.39 16.83 4.30
N GLN A 365 16.43 15.54 4.01
CA GLN A 365 15.83 14.48 4.84
C GLN A 365 16.26 14.57 6.31
N THR A 366 17.51 14.97 6.54
CA THR A 366 18.11 15.16 7.86
C THR A 366 17.48 16.30 8.67
N GLN A 367 16.72 17.20 8.05
CA GLN A 367 15.98 18.27 8.73
C GLN A 367 14.47 18.03 8.69
N VAL A 368 13.94 17.52 7.57
CA VAL A 368 12.50 17.27 7.39
C VAL A 368 12.00 16.22 8.39
N VAL A 369 12.71 15.09 8.52
CA VAL A 369 12.29 14.00 9.42
C VAL A 369 12.29 14.45 10.89
N PRO A 370 13.37 15.06 11.43
CA PRO A 370 13.32 15.63 12.78
C PRO A 370 12.26 16.74 12.93
N GLY A 371 12.04 17.56 11.89
CA GLY A 371 10.99 18.57 11.89
C GLY A 371 9.58 17.99 12.06
N MET A 372 9.27 16.91 11.35
CA MET A 372 8.02 16.15 11.53
C MET A 372 7.89 15.62 12.97
N PHE A 373 8.97 15.06 13.53
CA PHE A 373 8.97 14.57 14.91
C PHE A 373 8.79 15.70 15.93
N GLU A 374 9.33 16.88 15.68
CA GLU A 374 9.12 18.06 16.52
C GLU A 374 7.66 18.52 16.50
N VAL A 375 6.98 18.45 15.35
CA VAL A 375 5.53 18.72 15.27
C VAL A 375 4.75 17.72 16.11
N VAL A 376 5.06 16.42 16.02
CA VAL A 376 4.47 15.37 16.86
C VAL A 376 4.70 15.64 18.35
N LYS A 377 5.91 16.06 18.73
CA LYS A 377 6.25 16.42 20.10
C LYS A 377 5.44 17.62 20.61
N ARG A 378 5.32 18.68 19.82
CA ARG A 378 4.57 19.89 20.21
C ARG A 378 3.07 19.65 20.33
N LEU A 379 2.49 18.90 19.40
CA LEU A 379 1.04 18.65 19.37
C LEU A 379 0.61 17.61 20.40
N TYR A 380 1.39 16.54 20.55
CA TYR A 380 0.95 15.35 21.31
C TYR A 380 1.81 15.08 22.54
N GLY A 381 2.94 15.78 22.73
CA GLY A 381 3.87 15.50 23.81
C GLY A 381 4.55 14.13 23.69
N LEU A 382 4.67 13.61 22.46
CA LEU A 382 5.29 12.32 22.16
C LEU A 382 6.69 12.53 21.59
N GLU A 383 7.68 11.80 22.12
CA GLU A 383 9.05 11.82 21.62
C GLU A 383 9.30 10.65 20.69
N VAL A 384 9.89 10.92 19.52
CA VAL A 384 10.27 9.89 18.56
C VAL A 384 11.78 9.67 18.64
N VAL A 385 12.19 8.44 18.95
CA VAL A 385 13.60 8.07 19.19
C VAL A 385 13.99 6.96 18.23
N GLU A 386 15.07 7.15 17.49
CA GLU A 386 15.61 6.13 16.59
C GLU A 386 16.22 4.98 17.39
N VAL A 387 15.88 3.76 17.00
CA VAL A 387 16.47 2.53 17.55
C VAL A 387 17.63 2.11 16.65
N LYS A 388 18.80 1.88 17.26
CA LYS A 388 19.99 1.42 16.54
C LYS A 388 19.98 -0.10 16.40
N ASN A 389 20.50 -0.57 15.26
CA ASN A 389 20.57 -1.99 14.88
C ASN A 389 19.23 -2.76 14.93
N PRO A 390 18.14 -2.24 14.34
CA PRO A 390 16.88 -2.95 14.25
C PRO A 390 16.94 -4.13 13.26
N GLU A 391 16.05 -5.11 13.43
CA GLU A 391 15.76 -6.12 12.40
C GLU A 391 15.07 -5.45 11.21
N ILE A 392 15.72 -5.42 10.05
CA ILE A 392 15.28 -4.68 8.84
C ILE A 392 15.46 -5.51 7.57
N TRP A 393 14.71 -5.17 6.53
CA TRP A 393 14.77 -5.82 5.21
C TRP A 393 15.69 -5.11 4.21
N HIS A 394 16.02 -3.84 4.45
CA HIS A 394 16.86 -3.03 3.57
C HIS A 394 17.68 -2.02 4.38
N ALA A 395 18.89 -1.70 3.93
CA ALA A 395 19.85 -0.85 4.65
C ALA A 395 19.36 0.60 4.87
N ASP A 396 18.46 1.08 4.01
CA ASP A 396 17.86 2.41 4.12
C ASP A 396 16.71 2.50 5.13
N VAL A 397 16.24 1.36 5.64
CA VAL A 397 15.15 1.34 6.62
C VAL A 397 15.66 1.90 7.94
N ARG A 398 14.85 2.76 8.55
CA ARG A 398 15.05 3.26 9.91
C ARG A 398 13.91 2.78 10.79
N PHE A 399 14.19 2.57 12.07
CA PHE A 399 13.20 2.11 13.04
C PHE A 399 13.15 3.07 14.22
N TYR A 400 11.95 3.41 14.67
CA TYR A 400 11.72 4.41 15.70
C TYR A 400 10.77 3.89 16.77
N GLU A 401 11.00 4.30 18.02
CA GLU A 401 10.03 4.22 19.11
C GLU A 401 9.37 5.56 19.35
N ILE A 402 8.09 5.52 19.69
CA ILE A 402 7.30 6.68 20.12
C ILE A 402 7.10 6.56 21.62
N ARG A 403 7.59 7.52 22.39
CA ARG A 403 7.55 7.56 23.85
C ARG A 403 6.67 8.70 24.33
N ASP A 404 5.92 8.48 25.41
CA ASP A 404 5.19 9.59 26.04
C ASP A 404 6.07 10.40 27.01
N ARG A 405 5.47 11.39 27.66
CA ARG A 405 6.14 12.26 28.64
C ARG A 405 6.73 11.51 29.85
N GLY A 406 6.22 10.31 30.15
CA GLY A 406 6.75 9.44 31.20
C GLY A 406 7.87 8.52 30.72
N GLY A 407 8.24 8.58 29.43
CA GLY A 407 9.23 7.72 28.80
C GLY A 407 8.70 6.34 28.40
N GLU A 408 7.40 6.07 28.57
CA GLU A 408 6.77 4.79 28.24
C GLU A 408 6.61 4.67 26.71
N VAL A 409 6.99 3.53 26.14
CA VAL A 409 6.83 3.26 24.71
C VAL A 409 5.34 3.08 24.37
N ARG A 410 4.81 3.96 23.52
CA ARG A 410 3.42 3.95 23.06
C ARG A 410 3.23 3.31 21.69
N GLY A 411 4.28 3.24 20.90
CA GLY A 411 4.26 2.61 19.58
C GLY A 411 5.66 2.58 18.97
N ARG A 412 5.79 1.88 17.84
CA ARG A 412 7.00 1.85 17.03
C ARG A 412 6.64 1.91 15.56
N PHE A 413 7.58 2.28 14.71
CA PHE A 413 7.39 2.19 13.27
C PHE A 413 8.69 2.05 12.51
N TYR A 414 8.62 1.35 11.38
CA TYR A 414 9.64 1.32 10.36
C TYR A 414 9.39 2.44 9.36
N MET A 415 10.46 3.03 8.84
CA MET A 415 10.41 4.09 7.83
C MET A 415 11.31 3.73 6.65
N ASP A 416 10.71 3.60 5.46
CA ASP A 416 11.36 3.18 4.22
C ASP A 416 11.04 4.17 3.09
N LEU A 417 11.90 5.18 2.91
CA LEU A 417 11.57 6.38 2.16
C LEU A 417 11.85 6.32 0.65
N TYR A 418 12.86 5.56 0.22
CA TYR A 418 13.41 5.74 -1.12
C TYR A 418 12.81 4.81 -2.17
N ALA A 419 12.68 5.33 -3.39
CA ALA A 419 12.35 4.52 -4.56
C ALA A 419 13.52 3.59 -4.90
N ARG A 420 13.21 2.34 -5.28
CA ARG A 420 14.19 1.35 -5.72
C ARG A 420 13.53 0.27 -6.55
N ALA A 421 14.35 -0.49 -7.29
CA ALA A 421 13.88 -1.71 -7.96
C ALA A 421 13.25 -2.68 -6.94
N HIS A 422 12.27 -3.44 -7.41
CA HIS A 422 11.53 -4.45 -6.61
C HIS A 422 10.69 -3.89 -5.45
N LYS A 423 10.48 -2.58 -5.39
CA LYS A 423 9.55 -1.93 -4.46
C LYS A 423 8.33 -1.40 -5.20
N ARG A 424 7.13 -1.61 -4.65
CA ARG A 424 5.88 -1.04 -5.16
C ARG A 424 5.93 0.49 -5.09
N GLY A 425 5.48 1.15 -6.15
CA GLY A 425 5.39 2.62 -6.21
C GLY A 425 4.34 3.23 -5.26
N GLY A 426 4.39 4.55 -5.11
CA GLY A 426 3.47 5.34 -4.29
C GLY A 426 3.97 5.56 -2.85
N ALA A 427 3.06 5.93 -1.95
CA ALA A 427 3.32 6.02 -0.52
C ALA A 427 2.17 5.38 0.25
N TRP A 428 2.47 4.71 1.36
CA TRP A 428 1.46 4.06 2.19
C TRP A 428 1.95 3.87 3.62
N MET A 429 0.97 3.69 4.51
CA MET A 429 1.16 3.16 5.85
C MET A 429 0.50 1.78 5.92
N ASP A 430 1.09 0.86 6.67
CA ASP A 430 0.51 -0.45 6.94
C ASP A 430 0.86 -0.95 8.35
N GLU A 431 0.10 -1.90 8.87
CA GLU A 431 0.26 -2.44 10.21
C GLU A 431 1.21 -3.65 10.26
N CYS A 432 2.17 -3.61 11.18
CA CYS A 432 3.06 -4.73 11.49
C CYS A 432 2.56 -5.54 12.68
N ILE A 433 2.25 -4.83 13.77
CA ILE A 433 1.74 -5.39 15.03
C ILE A 433 0.62 -4.48 15.51
N ASN A 434 -0.56 -5.03 15.77
CA ASN A 434 -1.69 -4.25 16.22
C ASN A 434 -1.64 -3.97 17.73
N ARG A 435 -2.19 -2.82 18.16
CA ARG A 435 -2.31 -2.52 19.59
C ARG A 435 -3.38 -3.41 20.20
N LYS A 436 -3.02 -4.20 21.22
CA LYS A 436 -3.94 -5.16 21.84
C LYS A 436 -3.74 -5.23 23.35
N ARG A 437 -4.84 -5.32 24.11
CA ARG A 437 -4.76 -5.64 25.54
C ARG A 437 -4.64 -7.16 25.69
N THR A 438 -3.62 -7.61 26.40
CA THR A 438 -3.35 -9.04 26.67
C THR A 438 -3.32 -9.27 28.18
N PRO A 439 -3.37 -10.53 28.65
CA PRO A 439 -3.18 -10.84 30.07
C PRO A 439 -1.84 -10.36 30.64
N ARG A 440 -0.83 -10.18 29.79
CA ARG A 440 0.52 -9.71 30.15
C ARG A 440 0.69 -8.18 30.06
N GLY A 441 -0.36 -7.44 29.74
CA GLY A 441 -0.34 -6.00 29.52
C GLY A 441 -0.70 -5.59 28.10
N VAL A 442 -0.37 -4.35 27.72
CA VAL A 442 -0.69 -3.80 26.40
C VAL A 442 0.43 -4.12 25.43
N GLN A 443 0.09 -4.80 24.32
CA GLN A 443 0.97 -4.99 23.18
C GLN A 443 1.25 -3.64 22.52
N VAL A 444 2.53 -3.32 22.38
CA VAL A 444 3.00 -2.11 21.70
C VAL A 444 2.76 -2.26 20.18
N PRO A 445 2.01 -1.35 19.54
CA PRO A 445 1.78 -1.41 18.10
C PRO A 445 3.04 -1.07 17.32
N VAL A 446 3.14 -1.65 16.12
CA VAL A 446 4.23 -1.40 15.17
C VAL A 446 3.64 -1.13 13.79
N ALA A 447 4.08 -0.08 13.12
CA ALA A 447 3.64 0.29 11.78
C ALA A 447 4.79 0.29 10.76
N TYR A 448 4.44 0.27 9.48
CA TYR A 448 5.33 0.59 8.37
C TYR A 448 4.92 1.94 7.79
N LEU A 449 5.88 2.82 7.54
CA LEU A 449 5.74 4.05 6.76
C LEU A 449 6.63 3.91 5.53
N VAL A 450 6.01 3.85 4.36
CA VAL A 450 6.73 3.60 3.11
C VAL A 450 6.44 4.71 2.10
N CYS A 451 7.50 5.27 1.54
CA CYS A 451 7.44 6.26 0.45
C CYS A 451 8.29 5.80 -0.73
N ASN A 452 8.29 6.56 -1.83
CA ASN A 452 9.14 6.33 -3.00
C ASN A 452 9.78 7.65 -3.43
N PHE A 453 10.50 8.28 -2.51
CA PHE A 453 11.20 9.53 -2.73
C PHE A 453 12.53 9.33 -3.44
N SER A 454 13.07 10.44 -3.93
CA SER A 454 14.43 10.54 -4.43
C SER A 454 15.43 10.12 -3.34
N GLY A 455 16.32 9.18 -3.68
CA GLY A 455 17.36 8.70 -2.76
C GLY A 455 18.52 9.69 -2.59
N PRO A 456 19.45 9.41 -1.65
CA PRO A 456 20.73 10.11 -1.59
C PRO A 456 21.56 9.85 -2.86
N VAL A 457 22.41 10.80 -3.22
CA VAL A 457 23.29 10.70 -4.39
C VAL A 457 24.74 10.91 -3.96
N GLY A 458 25.55 9.85 -4.08
CA GLY A 458 26.90 9.82 -3.51
C GLY A 458 26.86 10.08 -1.99
N ASP A 459 27.68 11.03 -1.52
CA ASP A 459 27.75 11.41 -0.10
C ASP A 459 26.72 12.49 0.31
N ARG A 460 25.89 12.97 -0.62
CA ARG A 460 24.87 14.00 -0.32
C ARG A 460 23.63 13.36 0.30
N PRO A 461 23.03 13.98 1.34
CA PRO A 461 21.77 13.49 1.89
C PRO A 461 20.65 13.58 0.85
N ALA A 462 19.60 12.77 1.02
CA ALA A 462 18.40 12.90 0.20
C ALA A 462 17.79 14.30 0.39
N LEU A 463 17.52 14.98 -0.72
CA LEU A 463 16.84 16.28 -0.75
C LEU A 463 15.44 16.10 -1.34
N PHE A 464 14.44 16.60 -0.63
CA PHE A 464 13.04 16.40 -0.98
C PHE A 464 12.45 17.60 -1.72
N THR A 465 11.48 17.33 -2.58
CA THR A 465 10.54 18.36 -3.05
C THR A 465 9.52 18.67 -1.96
N HIS A 466 8.81 19.80 -2.08
CA HIS A 466 7.73 20.12 -1.15
C HIS A 466 6.61 19.06 -1.14
N ASP A 467 6.37 18.41 -2.29
CA ASP A 467 5.36 17.35 -2.41
C ASP A 467 5.79 16.05 -1.72
N GLU A 468 7.08 15.72 -1.78
CA GLU A 468 7.66 14.62 -0.98
C GLU A 468 7.55 14.92 0.52
N VAL A 469 7.79 16.17 0.95
CA VAL A 469 7.55 16.60 2.35
C VAL A 469 6.08 16.45 2.73
N THR A 470 5.15 16.92 1.90
CA THR A 470 3.71 16.82 2.15
C THR A 470 3.23 15.36 2.20
N THR A 471 3.86 14.46 1.42
CA THR A 471 3.55 13.03 1.41
C THR A 471 4.07 12.33 2.67
N LEU A 472 5.14 12.82 3.28
CA LEU A 472 5.72 12.26 4.50
C LEU A 472 4.89 12.59 5.76
N PHE A 473 4.34 13.80 5.81
CA PHE A 473 3.44 14.26 6.89
C PHE A 473 2.05 13.62 6.78
#